data_AF-A0A803T333-F1
#
_entry.id   AF-A0A803T333-F1
#
_cell.length_a   1.000
_cell.length_b   1.000
_cell.length_c   1.000
_cell.angle_alpha   90.00
_cell.angle_beta   90.00
_cell.angle_gamma   90.00
#
_symmetry.space_group_name_H-M   'P 1'
#
loop_
_entity.id
_entity.type
_entity.pdbx_description
1 polymer ?
#
loop_
_entity_poly.entity_id
_entity_poly.type
_entity_poly.pdbx_seq_one_letter_code
_entity_poly.pdbx_strand_id
1 'polypeptide(L)'
;MSYSGQLLDTVDASYLRVQEDRKSLALQQKQLSELLLKCREKLQRSDQKQAEMKSEMEKALQIKQAADQALEAVRSHAALRIEGLTLSFDSQKRFHSLLQEANECKAGLLLESKKNTEEMDRRTTTLRQSWIQMQKDYKTLTNLAARCHSDREKMTTEVAAAREELAQHREVCRELEERTAELAEALGRISELTQANASLETDLALALQRADVAEREKEEACEENRRLSEALVAEQDTTRALREAVERLSVEKEAAQRERESANREAREAAECREFIEEENQIMRRQQAETEAGLKSALATLREQGVQMEDLKGAHRTLQDERDALRAEVVAAKAEACSAGAALEAVSKSLAEMKGVYLQVLEMADLLETPTNVVPASHRLGSSFVDSVLQAAAGKDSRTPGLLSESTAFAKAIPVQSPTPSEIQEDFSCCVRDFQVAAAQIRRLISTRNEEIQDLKAEILRLKQGLEDAAKSLREEKEAAAANADKMNKALHLRLQNEKELQAVMRMQEKRFLQLNDQSWEVATLREEVSQLKGALQKAERESAALWEELGRTKAPSDGDAVREKIWLRGEVEKLREMLLRKDDERKEILSQSLCQVRTLLLFSWTRPTSGKQL
;
A
#
# COMPACT_ATOMS: atom_id res chain seq x y z
N MET A 1 176.50 -194.92 119.57
CA MET A 1 177.91 -194.52 119.33
C MET A 1 177.92 -193.17 118.63
N SER A 2 178.87 -192.29 118.98
CA SER A 2 179.20 -191.04 118.27
C SER A 2 178.07 -190.09 117.86
N TYR A 3 177.62 -189.32 118.85
CA TYR A 3 177.65 -187.85 118.84
C TYR A 3 177.02 -187.11 117.63
N SER A 4 175.69 -187.07 117.47
CA SER A 4 174.69 -186.37 118.32
C SER A 4 174.69 -184.82 118.26
N GLY A 5 175.46 -184.19 117.36
CA GLY A 5 175.49 -182.71 117.26
C GLY A 5 174.58 -182.09 116.19
N GLN A 6 174.63 -182.59 114.94
CA GLN A 6 174.32 -181.77 113.75
C GLN A 6 172.88 -181.88 113.20
N LEU A 7 171.92 -182.40 113.98
CA LEU A 7 170.52 -182.60 113.53
C LEU A 7 169.49 -181.72 114.24
N LEU A 8 169.91 -180.89 115.21
CA LEU A 8 169.02 -179.93 115.88
C LEU A 8 169.00 -178.57 115.16
N ASP A 9 170.17 -178.04 114.81
CA ASP A 9 170.35 -176.69 114.24
C ASP A 9 169.52 -176.43 112.97
N THR A 10 169.22 -177.48 112.19
CA THR A 10 168.41 -177.39 110.97
C THR A 10 166.91 -177.19 111.23
N VAL A 11 166.41 -177.53 112.42
CA VAL A 11 164.99 -177.40 112.78
C VAL A 11 164.68 -175.98 113.24
N ASP A 12 165.46 -175.43 114.18
CA ASP A 12 165.23 -174.08 114.72
C ASP A 12 165.35 -172.98 113.64
N ALA A 13 166.28 -173.14 112.70
CA ALA A 13 166.43 -172.25 111.54
C ALA A 13 165.16 -172.19 110.64
N SER A 14 164.35 -173.26 110.63
CA SER A 14 163.13 -173.32 109.82
C SER A 14 161.91 -172.68 110.50
N TYR A 15 161.85 -172.70 111.84
CA TYR A 15 160.76 -172.10 112.61
C TYR A 15 160.77 -170.57 112.59
N LEU A 16 161.97 -169.97 112.61
CA LEU A 16 162.16 -168.51 112.62
C LEU A 16 161.57 -167.81 111.39
N ARG A 17 161.82 -168.33 110.17
CA ARG A 17 161.32 -167.72 108.91
C ARG A 17 159.80 -167.61 108.87
N VAL A 18 159.08 -168.66 109.28
CA VAL A 18 157.60 -168.69 109.30
C VAL A 18 157.04 -167.62 110.25
N GLN A 19 157.81 -167.19 111.26
CA GLN A 19 157.39 -166.14 112.20
C GLN A 19 157.63 -164.72 111.67
N GLU A 20 158.45 -164.53 110.62
CA GLU A 20 158.68 -163.24 109.97
C GLU A 20 157.65 -162.98 108.87
N ASP A 21 157.38 -163.96 108.01
CA ASP A 21 156.33 -163.86 106.97
C ASP A 21 154.95 -163.56 107.57
N ARG A 22 154.66 -164.08 108.77
CA ARG A 22 153.40 -163.83 109.48
C ARG A 22 153.28 -162.39 110.01
N LYS A 23 154.39 -161.65 110.11
CA LYS A 23 154.42 -160.22 110.52
C LYS A 23 154.28 -159.28 109.31
N SER A 24 154.84 -159.64 108.15
CA SER A 24 154.76 -158.81 106.94
C SER A 24 153.33 -158.71 106.39
N LEU A 25 152.59 -159.82 106.36
CA LEU A 25 151.21 -159.87 105.83
C LEU A 25 150.23 -158.97 106.62
N ALA A 26 150.39 -158.91 107.94
CA ALA A 26 149.57 -158.08 108.83
C ALA A 26 149.77 -156.57 108.59
N LEU A 27 150.95 -156.15 108.14
CA LEU A 27 151.23 -154.76 107.79
C LEU A 27 150.50 -154.35 106.50
N GLN A 28 150.47 -155.22 105.49
CA GLN A 28 149.83 -154.94 104.19
C GLN A 28 148.30 -154.81 104.29
N GLN A 29 147.63 -155.64 105.09
CA GLN A 29 146.17 -155.50 105.33
C GLN A 29 145.80 -154.13 105.92
N LYS A 30 146.67 -153.57 106.77
CA LYS A 30 146.45 -152.25 107.38
C LYS A 30 146.56 -151.12 106.35
N GLN A 31 147.55 -151.19 105.47
CA GLN A 31 147.77 -150.20 104.40
C GLN A 31 146.63 -150.18 103.36
N LEU A 32 146.10 -151.35 102.98
CA LEU A 32 144.94 -151.47 102.09
C LEU A 32 143.67 -150.81 102.66
N SER A 33 143.47 -150.95 103.98
CA SER A 33 142.30 -150.41 104.68
C SER A 33 142.26 -148.88 104.68
N GLU A 34 143.40 -148.21 104.84
CA GLU A 34 143.47 -146.73 104.79
C GLU A 34 143.19 -146.16 103.39
N LEU A 35 143.62 -146.84 102.33
CA LEU A 35 143.42 -146.37 100.95
C LEU A 35 141.92 -146.38 100.59
N LEU A 36 141.19 -147.42 100.97
CA LEU A 36 139.75 -147.51 100.75
C LEU A 36 138.98 -146.38 101.46
N LEU A 37 139.39 -145.99 102.67
CA LEU A 37 138.80 -144.86 103.40
C LEU A 37 139.03 -143.53 102.64
N LYS A 38 140.29 -143.27 102.23
CA LYS A 38 140.70 -142.07 101.48
C LYS A 38 140.00 -141.94 100.12
N CYS A 39 139.70 -143.05 99.46
CA CYS A 39 138.87 -143.07 98.24
C CYS A 39 137.41 -142.68 98.51
N ARG A 40 136.82 -143.19 99.60
CA ARG A 40 135.40 -142.92 99.96
C ARG A 40 135.15 -141.44 100.28
N GLU A 41 136.05 -140.80 101.02
CA GLU A 41 135.97 -139.35 101.30
C GLU A 41 136.05 -138.48 100.04
N LYS A 42 136.92 -138.84 99.08
CA LYS A 42 137.05 -138.09 97.83
C LYS A 42 135.78 -138.13 96.99
N LEU A 43 135.06 -139.26 97.00
CA LEU A 43 133.80 -139.41 96.28
C LEU A 43 132.73 -138.47 96.86
N GLN A 44 132.52 -138.51 98.18
CA GLN A 44 131.54 -137.64 98.86
C GLN A 44 131.82 -136.13 98.62
N ARG A 45 133.10 -135.71 98.65
CA ARG A 45 133.49 -134.32 98.33
C ARG A 45 133.24 -133.93 96.87
N SER A 46 133.12 -134.89 95.95
CA SER A 46 132.77 -134.65 94.55
C SER A 46 131.26 -134.46 94.39
N ASP A 47 130.47 -135.36 94.97
CA ASP A 47 129.00 -135.32 94.90
C ASP A 47 128.44 -134.03 95.51
N GLN A 48 128.99 -133.59 96.64
CA GLN A 48 128.57 -132.38 97.35
C GLN A 48 128.77 -131.11 96.51
N LYS A 49 129.94 -130.96 95.85
CA LYS A 49 130.20 -129.86 94.91
C LYS A 49 129.28 -129.87 93.70
N GLN A 50 128.89 -131.06 93.22
CA GLN A 50 127.97 -131.17 92.08
C GLN A 50 126.53 -130.77 92.46
N ALA A 51 126.15 -130.90 93.73
CA ALA A 51 124.87 -130.38 94.25
C ALA A 51 124.90 -128.86 94.44
N GLU A 52 125.99 -128.31 95.00
CA GLU A 52 126.18 -126.86 95.19
C GLU A 52 126.05 -126.10 93.86
N MET A 53 126.81 -126.54 92.84
CA MET A 53 126.82 -125.97 91.49
C MET A 53 125.42 -125.97 90.83
N LYS A 54 124.62 -127.02 91.04
CA LYS A 54 123.23 -127.06 90.55
C LYS A 54 122.36 -126.00 91.21
N SER A 55 122.47 -125.83 92.54
CA SER A 55 121.69 -124.80 93.24
C SER A 55 122.08 -123.37 92.82
N GLU A 56 123.36 -123.13 92.50
CA GLU A 56 123.83 -121.83 92.00
C GLU A 56 123.32 -121.57 90.58
N MET A 57 123.34 -122.58 89.71
CA MET A 57 122.79 -122.50 88.36
C MET A 57 121.26 -122.26 88.36
N GLU A 58 120.51 -122.91 89.26
CA GLU A 58 119.08 -122.65 89.43
C GLU A 58 118.79 -121.23 89.93
N LYS A 59 119.56 -120.72 90.91
CA LYS A 59 119.45 -119.33 91.39
C LYS A 59 119.76 -118.33 90.28
N ALA A 60 120.81 -118.56 89.50
CA ALA A 60 121.17 -117.70 88.37
C ALA A 60 120.06 -117.68 87.30
N LEU A 61 119.43 -118.81 87.04
CA LEU A 61 118.32 -118.93 86.09
C LEU A 61 117.05 -118.23 86.59
N GLN A 62 116.74 -118.33 87.89
CA GLN A 62 115.65 -117.56 88.54
C GLN A 62 115.90 -116.04 88.48
N ILE A 63 117.11 -115.58 88.79
CA ILE A 63 117.50 -114.16 88.69
C ILE A 63 117.36 -113.68 87.24
N LYS A 64 117.77 -114.49 86.25
CA LYS A 64 117.64 -114.19 84.83
C LYS A 64 116.17 -114.09 84.40
N GLN A 65 115.30 -115.00 84.87
CA GLN A 65 113.86 -114.93 84.62
C GLN A 65 113.22 -113.69 85.25
N ALA A 66 113.59 -113.31 86.48
CA ALA A 66 113.11 -112.09 87.12
C ALA A 66 113.57 -110.82 86.37
N ALA A 67 114.81 -110.80 85.86
CA ALA A 67 115.31 -109.71 85.04
C ALA A 67 114.60 -109.62 83.68
N ASP A 68 114.35 -110.74 83.00
CA ASP A 68 113.56 -110.78 81.76
C ASP A 68 112.14 -110.24 81.98
N GLN A 69 111.48 -110.65 83.08
CA GLN A 69 110.15 -110.17 83.45
C GLN A 69 110.13 -108.65 83.75
N ALA A 70 111.13 -108.15 84.47
CA ALA A 70 111.26 -106.71 84.74
C ALA A 70 111.50 -105.90 83.46
N LEU A 71 112.31 -106.40 82.52
CA LEU A 71 112.51 -105.78 81.22
C LEU A 71 111.22 -105.74 80.40
N GLU A 72 110.42 -106.80 80.41
CA GLU A 72 109.16 -106.84 79.65
C GLU A 72 108.05 -105.99 80.30
N ALA A 73 108.05 -105.85 81.63
CA ALA A 73 107.21 -104.88 82.34
C ALA A 73 107.60 -103.42 81.99
N VAL A 74 108.90 -103.11 81.89
CA VAL A 74 109.38 -101.79 81.45
C VAL A 74 109.05 -101.54 79.97
N ARG A 75 109.19 -102.54 79.09
CA ARG A 75 108.83 -102.44 77.67
C ARG A 75 107.34 -102.20 77.45
N SER A 76 106.47 -102.97 78.11
CA SER A 76 105.02 -102.80 78.01
C SER A 76 104.55 -101.46 78.59
N HIS A 77 105.09 -101.03 79.73
CA HIS A 77 104.85 -99.67 80.25
C HIS A 77 105.34 -98.57 79.28
N ALA A 78 106.52 -98.73 78.68
CA ALA A 78 107.04 -97.78 77.69
C ALA A 78 106.17 -97.73 76.42
N ALA A 79 105.71 -98.88 75.92
CA ALA A 79 104.80 -98.97 74.78
C ALA A 79 103.46 -98.26 75.05
N LEU A 80 102.81 -98.56 76.18
CA LEU A 80 101.58 -97.88 76.61
C LEU A 80 101.78 -96.38 76.79
N ARG A 81 102.95 -95.95 77.30
CA ARG A 81 103.28 -94.53 77.43
C ARG A 81 103.50 -93.86 76.07
N ILE A 82 104.11 -94.52 75.10
CA ILE A 82 104.28 -94.04 73.72
C ILE A 82 102.91 -93.96 73.02
N GLU A 83 102.06 -94.96 73.15
CA GLU A 83 100.71 -94.97 72.57
C GLU A 83 99.85 -93.84 73.15
N GLY A 84 99.80 -93.69 74.48
CA GLY A 84 99.09 -92.60 75.15
C GLY A 84 99.62 -91.21 74.77
N LEU A 85 100.93 -91.05 74.60
CA LEU A 85 101.52 -89.80 74.10
C LEU A 85 101.16 -89.54 72.63
N THR A 86 101.19 -90.57 71.78
CA THR A 86 100.82 -90.47 70.36
C THR A 86 99.35 -90.05 70.22
N LEU A 87 98.44 -90.67 70.96
CA LEU A 87 97.02 -90.31 70.99
C LEU A 87 96.80 -88.87 71.52
N SER A 88 97.60 -88.44 72.50
CA SER A 88 97.57 -87.05 73.00
C SER A 88 98.08 -86.04 71.95
N PHE A 89 99.08 -86.41 71.16
CA PHE A 89 99.61 -85.58 70.08
C PHE A 89 98.63 -85.49 68.89
N ASP A 90 98.03 -86.62 68.49
CA ASP A 90 97.03 -86.64 67.41
C ASP A 90 95.77 -85.87 67.78
N SER A 91 95.32 -85.92 69.04
CA SER A 91 94.18 -85.13 69.51
C SER A 91 94.52 -83.63 69.60
N GLN A 92 95.72 -83.24 70.06
CA GLN A 92 96.20 -81.86 69.97
C GLN A 92 96.30 -81.37 68.53
N LYS A 93 96.80 -82.19 67.61
CA LYS A 93 96.91 -81.88 66.17
C LYS A 93 95.53 -81.66 65.53
N ARG A 94 94.56 -82.55 65.79
CA ARG A 94 93.16 -82.40 65.34
C ARG A 94 92.52 -81.13 65.91
N PHE A 95 92.74 -80.84 67.20
CA PHE A 95 92.25 -79.61 67.83
C PHE A 95 92.86 -78.35 67.20
N HIS A 96 94.15 -78.37 66.86
CA HIS A 96 94.80 -77.26 66.16
C HIS A 96 94.25 -77.06 64.74
N SER A 97 94.01 -78.13 63.97
CA SER A 97 93.35 -78.04 62.66
C SER A 97 91.93 -77.47 62.77
N LEU A 98 91.11 -77.94 63.72
CA LEU A 98 89.77 -77.40 63.96
C LEU A 98 89.78 -75.93 64.41
N LEU A 99 90.79 -75.51 65.19
CA LEU A 99 90.99 -74.10 65.52
C LEU A 99 91.43 -73.27 64.30
N GLN A 100 92.23 -73.83 63.39
CA GLN A 100 92.59 -73.16 62.14
C GLN A 100 91.34 -72.99 61.25
N GLU A 101 90.60 -74.07 60.99
CA GLU A 101 89.34 -74.05 60.23
C GLU A 101 88.33 -73.06 60.81
N ALA A 102 88.18 -73.01 62.13
CA ALA A 102 87.30 -72.06 62.82
C ALA A 102 87.78 -70.60 62.68
N ASN A 103 89.09 -70.35 62.70
CA ASN A 103 89.66 -69.01 62.48
C ASN A 103 89.55 -68.58 61.01
N GLU A 104 89.70 -69.50 60.05
CA GLU A 104 89.49 -69.26 58.62
C GLU A 104 88.01 -68.95 58.32
N CYS A 105 87.07 -69.73 58.88
CA CYS A 105 85.63 -69.43 58.81
C CYS A 105 85.30 -68.07 59.43
N LYS A 106 85.87 -67.74 60.59
CA LYS A 106 85.70 -66.43 61.24
C LYS A 106 86.26 -65.29 60.38
N ALA A 107 87.40 -65.48 59.72
CA ALA A 107 87.96 -64.49 58.79
C ALA A 107 87.07 -64.30 57.55
N GLY A 108 86.51 -65.39 57.00
CA GLY A 108 85.52 -65.36 55.93
C GLY A 108 84.27 -64.57 56.31
N LEU A 109 83.63 -64.92 57.43
CA LEU A 109 82.44 -64.23 57.93
C LEU A 109 82.69 -62.74 58.24
N LEU A 110 83.88 -62.37 58.73
CA LEU A 110 84.26 -60.97 58.92
C LEU A 110 84.48 -60.23 57.59
N LEU A 111 84.97 -60.91 56.55
CA LEU A 111 85.10 -60.34 55.20
C LEU A 111 83.74 -60.17 54.51
N GLU A 112 82.84 -61.15 54.65
CA GLU A 112 81.46 -61.05 54.16
C GLU A 112 80.66 -59.97 54.90
N SER A 113 80.78 -59.89 56.23
CA SER A 113 80.18 -58.82 57.02
C SER A 113 80.65 -57.43 56.56
N LYS A 114 81.96 -57.25 56.30
CA LYS A 114 82.50 -56.02 55.71
C LYS A 114 81.91 -55.71 54.33
N LYS A 115 81.93 -56.68 53.40
CA LYS A 115 81.31 -56.51 52.07
C LYS A 115 79.84 -56.10 52.16
N ASN A 116 79.08 -56.76 53.04
CA ASN A 116 77.67 -56.45 53.27
C ASN A 116 77.47 -55.04 53.85
N THR A 117 78.32 -54.59 54.79
CA THR A 117 78.27 -53.20 55.28
C THR A 117 78.60 -52.19 54.17
N GLU A 118 79.65 -52.41 53.37
CA GLU A 118 79.98 -51.52 52.25
C GLU A 118 78.88 -51.50 51.17
N GLU A 119 78.23 -52.63 50.90
CA GLU A 119 77.08 -52.68 50.00
C GLU A 119 75.87 -51.94 50.57
N MET A 120 75.61 -52.03 51.88
CA MET A 120 74.57 -51.24 52.53
C MET A 120 74.88 -49.74 52.52
N ASP A 121 76.13 -49.33 52.70
CA ASP A 121 76.56 -47.94 52.57
C ASP A 121 76.45 -47.43 51.13
N ARG A 122 76.82 -48.25 50.12
CA ARG A 122 76.59 -47.95 48.69
C ARG A 122 75.10 -47.79 48.40
N ARG A 123 74.27 -48.76 48.79
CA ARG A 123 72.81 -48.73 48.57
C ARG A 123 72.15 -47.53 49.28
N THR A 124 72.51 -47.23 50.53
CA THR A 124 71.93 -46.09 51.26
C THR A 124 72.43 -44.74 50.75
N THR A 125 73.67 -44.62 50.27
CA THR A 125 74.14 -43.39 49.62
C THR A 125 73.47 -43.17 48.25
N THR A 126 73.28 -44.22 47.44
CA THR A 126 72.47 -44.13 46.21
C THR A 126 71.02 -43.75 46.51
N LEU A 127 70.38 -44.33 47.53
CA LEU A 127 69.00 -43.97 47.94
C LEU A 127 68.90 -42.52 48.44
N ARG A 128 69.89 -42.02 49.17
CA ARG A 128 69.97 -40.60 49.57
C ARG A 128 70.11 -39.69 48.35
N GLN A 129 70.94 -40.07 47.36
CA GLN A 129 71.11 -39.31 46.12
C GLN A 129 69.83 -39.29 45.27
N SER A 130 69.16 -40.43 45.08
CA SER A 130 67.91 -40.49 44.32
C SER A 130 66.76 -39.76 45.02
N TRP A 131 66.70 -39.79 46.36
CA TRP A 131 65.78 -38.97 47.14
C TRP A 131 66.02 -37.46 46.97
N ILE A 132 67.28 -37.01 47.07
CA ILE A 132 67.65 -35.60 46.84
C ILE A 132 67.31 -35.18 45.40
N GLN A 133 67.50 -36.07 44.42
CA GLN A 133 67.15 -35.79 43.03
C GLN A 133 65.63 -35.71 42.84
N MET A 134 64.87 -36.68 43.36
CA MET A 134 63.40 -36.65 43.37
C MET A 134 62.84 -35.37 44.02
N GLN A 135 63.46 -34.85 45.08
CA GLN A 135 63.07 -33.57 45.67
C GLN A 135 63.36 -32.35 44.78
N LYS A 136 64.39 -32.39 43.93
CA LYS A 136 64.62 -31.34 42.92
C LYS A 136 63.59 -31.45 41.79
N ASP A 137 63.34 -32.66 41.30
CA ASP A 137 62.44 -32.92 40.18
C ASP A 137 60.98 -32.62 40.56
N TYR A 138 60.58 -32.91 41.80
CA TYR A 138 59.31 -32.45 42.34
C TYR A 138 59.22 -30.91 42.35
N LYS A 139 60.28 -30.21 42.78
CA LYS A 139 60.31 -28.73 42.81
C LYS A 139 60.29 -28.11 41.40
N THR A 140 60.95 -28.72 40.40
CA THR A 140 60.87 -28.24 39.02
C THR A 140 59.48 -28.49 38.45
N LEU A 141 58.87 -29.65 38.71
CA LEU A 141 57.48 -29.94 38.31
C LEU A 141 56.46 -28.99 38.96
N THR A 142 56.56 -28.69 40.26
CA THR A 142 55.66 -27.71 40.90
C THR A 142 55.85 -26.29 40.34
N ASN A 143 57.10 -25.91 40.02
CA ASN A 143 57.38 -24.61 39.42
C ASN A 143 56.87 -24.51 37.97
N LEU A 144 56.94 -25.60 37.20
CA LEU A 144 56.36 -25.68 35.85
C LEU A 144 54.83 -25.63 35.92
N ALA A 145 54.20 -26.40 36.81
CA ALA A 145 52.76 -26.36 37.03
C ALA A 145 52.28 -24.94 37.41
N ALA A 146 52.95 -24.27 38.34
CA ALA A 146 52.64 -22.89 38.73
C ALA A 146 52.74 -21.90 37.56
N ARG A 147 53.73 -22.06 36.67
CA ARG A 147 53.83 -21.27 35.43
C ARG A 147 52.66 -21.56 34.50
N CYS A 148 52.37 -22.83 34.21
CA CYS A 148 51.25 -23.23 33.36
C CYS A 148 49.89 -22.73 33.90
N HIS A 149 49.69 -22.69 35.23
CA HIS A 149 48.50 -22.07 35.83
C HIS A 149 48.45 -20.56 35.57
N SER A 150 49.54 -19.83 35.82
CA SER A 150 49.63 -18.38 35.60
C SER A 150 49.48 -18.00 34.12
N ASP A 151 50.08 -18.76 33.20
CA ASP A 151 50.00 -18.49 31.76
C ASP A 151 48.61 -18.82 31.21
N ARG A 152 47.97 -19.89 31.70
CA ARG A 152 46.55 -20.17 31.45
C ARG A 152 45.64 -19.06 31.98
N GLU A 153 45.94 -18.49 33.16
CA GLU A 153 45.17 -17.39 33.74
C GLU A 153 45.26 -16.12 32.88
N LYS A 154 46.47 -15.74 32.43
CA LYS A 154 46.68 -14.65 31.44
C LYS A 154 45.86 -14.90 30.18
N MET A 155 45.98 -16.09 29.58
CA MET A 155 45.19 -16.46 28.39
C MET A 155 43.69 -16.38 28.64
N THR A 156 43.18 -16.74 29.83
CA THR A 156 41.75 -16.57 30.14
C THR A 156 41.34 -15.10 30.28
N THR A 157 42.21 -14.22 30.79
CA THR A 157 41.93 -12.77 30.82
C THR A 157 42.04 -12.11 29.44
N GLU A 158 43.00 -12.53 28.62
CA GLU A 158 43.16 -12.08 27.23
C GLU A 158 41.96 -12.51 26.37
N VAL A 159 41.51 -13.77 26.51
CA VAL A 159 40.30 -14.28 25.83
C VAL A 159 39.02 -13.64 26.37
N ALA A 160 38.99 -13.16 27.62
CA ALA A 160 37.86 -12.38 28.13
C ALA A 160 37.84 -10.97 27.49
N ALA A 161 38.96 -10.25 27.53
CA ALA A 161 39.09 -8.92 26.92
C ALA A 161 38.76 -8.95 25.41
N ALA A 162 39.32 -9.89 24.66
CA ALA A 162 39.04 -10.05 23.22
C ALA A 162 37.57 -10.39 22.90
N ARG A 163 36.82 -10.97 23.86
CA ARG A 163 35.36 -11.18 23.73
C ARG A 163 34.57 -9.92 24.03
N GLU A 164 35.03 -9.09 24.98
CA GLU A 164 34.44 -7.80 25.29
C GLU A 164 34.66 -6.80 24.14
N GLU A 165 35.87 -6.72 23.60
CA GLU A 165 36.19 -5.95 22.38
C GLU A 165 35.33 -6.41 21.19
N LEU A 166 35.20 -7.73 20.97
CA LEU A 166 34.35 -8.26 19.90
C LEU A 166 32.84 -7.98 20.13
N ALA A 167 32.39 -7.91 21.38
CA ALA A 167 31.02 -7.52 21.70
C ALA A 167 30.79 -6.02 21.45
N GLN A 168 31.74 -5.16 21.85
CA GLN A 168 31.70 -3.72 21.57
C GLN A 168 31.72 -3.45 20.05
N HIS A 169 32.59 -4.12 19.30
CA HIS A 169 32.62 -4.00 17.84
C HIS A 169 31.31 -4.45 17.18
N ARG A 170 30.67 -5.52 17.66
CA ARG A 170 29.36 -5.95 17.16
C ARG A 170 28.25 -4.94 17.46
N GLU A 171 28.28 -4.31 18.63
CA GLU A 171 27.30 -3.29 18.99
C GLU A 171 27.50 -2.02 18.13
N VAL A 172 28.74 -1.59 17.90
CA VAL A 172 29.04 -0.49 16.97
C VAL A 172 28.63 -0.84 15.53
N CYS A 173 28.81 -2.09 15.08
CA CYS A 173 28.26 -2.54 13.80
C CYS A 173 26.73 -2.46 13.76
N ARG A 174 26.03 -2.91 14.82
CA ARG A 174 24.56 -2.82 14.93
C ARG A 174 24.08 -1.37 14.89
N GLU A 175 24.72 -0.47 15.63
CA GLU A 175 24.41 0.97 15.59
C GLU A 175 24.62 1.55 14.19
N LEU A 176 25.70 1.19 13.48
CA LEU A 176 25.95 1.64 12.11
C LEU A 176 24.98 1.04 11.09
N GLU A 177 24.55 -0.20 11.25
CA GLU A 177 23.48 -0.82 10.45
C GLU A 177 22.13 -0.10 10.68
N GLU A 178 21.80 0.23 11.93
CA GLU A 178 20.61 1.02 12.27
C GLU A 178 20.68 2.44 11.69
N ARG A 179 21.82 3.14 11.79
CA ARG A 179 21.98 4.47 11.18
C ARG A 179 21.98 4.46 9.66
N THR A 180 22.51 3.43 9.02
CA THR A 180 22.46 3.31 7.56
C THR A 180 21.04 2.97 7.08
N ALA A 181 20.24 2.25 7.85
CA ALA A 181 18.81 2.08 7.61
C ALA A 181 18.03 3.40 7.80
N GLU A 182 18.26 4.15 8.89
CA GLU A 182 17.67 5.49 9.10
C GLU A 182 17.97 6.44 7.92
N LEU A 183 19.22 6.46 7.45
CA LEU A 183 19.64 7.28 6.32
C LEU A 183 19.05 6.83 4.98
N ALA A 184 18.93 5.51 4.74
CA ALA A 184 18.28 4.97 3.55
C ALA A 184 16.79 5.33 3.52
N GLU A 185 16.08 5.27 4.65
CA GLU A 185 14.68 5.68 4.74
C GLU A 185 14.54 7.20 4.53
N ALA A 186 15.42 8.01 5.12
CA ALA A 186 15.43 9.46 4.93
C ALA A 186 15.69 9.86 3.46
N LEU A 187 16.60 9.17 2.77
CA LEU A 187 16.82 9.34 1.32
C LEU A 187 15.59 8.93 0.51
N GLY A 188 14.89 7.87 0.90
CA GLY A 188 13.58 7.48 0.34
C GLY A 188 12.58 8.63 0.42
N ARG A 189 12.32 9.15 1.63
CA ARG A 189 11.42 10.29 1.87
C ARG A 189 11.83 11.55 1.07
N ILE A 190 13.13 11.81 0.91
CA ILE A 190 13.64 12.92 0.08
C ILE A 190 13.33 12.68 -1.40
N SER A 191 13.45 11.45 -1.92
CA SER A 191 13.10 11.13 -3.30
C SER A 191 11.60 11.26 -3.58
N GLU A 192 10.76 10.83 -2.63
CA GLU A 192 9.29 11.02 -2.67
C GLU A 192 8.92 12.50 -2.71
N LEU A 193 9.50 13.32 -1.82
CA LEU A 193 9.29 14.77 -1.80
C LEU A 193 9.81 15.46 -3.07
N THR A 194 10.90 14.97 -3.66
CA THR A 194 11.44 15.49 -4.94
C THR A 194 10.49 15.18 -6.09
N GLN A 195 9.93 13.97 -6.14
CA GLN A 195 8.93 13.58 -7.13
C GLN A 195 7.62 14.37 -6.95
N ALA A 196 7.18 14.57 -5.70
CA ALA A 196 6.00 15.38 -5.38
C ALA A 196 6.18 16.83 -5.83
N ASN A 197 7.31 17.46 -5.52
CA ASN A 197 7.63 18.81 -5.98
C ASN A 197 7.64 18.91 -7.50
N ALA A 198 8.29 17.98 -8.22
CA ALA A 198 8.29 17.96 -9.68
C ALA A 198 6.86 17.82 -10.26
N SER A 199 5.98 17.02 -9.63
CA SER A 199 4.58 16.93 -10.05
C SER A 199 3.80 18.23 -9.82
N LEU A 200 4.03 18.89 -8.68
CA LEU A 200 3.42 20.19 -8.36
C LEU A 200 3.94 21.32 -9.28
N GLU A 201 5.19 21.27 -9.71
CA GLU A 201 5.74 22.17 -10.73
C GLU A 201 5.04 21.96 -12.09
N THR A 202 4.79 20.71 -12.50
CA THR A 202 4.03 20.43 -13.73
C THR A 202 2.55 20.84 -13.62
N ASP A 203 1.90 20.60 -12.48
CA ASP A 203 0.51 21.01 -12.26
C ASP A 203 0.39 22.55 -12.20
N LEU A 204 1.36 23.25 -11.61
CA LEU A 204 1.42 24.71 -11.62
C LEU A 204 1.62 25.25 -13.03
N ALA A 205 2.50 24.66 -13.83
CA ALA A 205 2.70 25.04 -15.23
C ALA A 205 1.42 24.85 -16.08
N LEU A 206 0.69 23.74 -15.87
CA LEU A 206 -0.59 23.48 -16.51
C LEU A 206 -1.70 24.42 -16.02
N ALA A 207 -1.71 24.79 -14.74
CA ALA A 207 -2.63 25.76 -14.18
C ALA A 207 -2.40 27.17 -14.75
N LEU A 208 -1.14 27.59 -14.89
CA LEU A 208 -0.76 28.85 -15.53
C LEU A 208 -1.15 28.88 -17.01
N GLN A 209 -0.88 27.81 -17.77
CA GLN A 209 -1.33 27.71 -19.16
C GLN A 209 -2.86 27.79 -19.30
N ARG A 210 -3.62 27.19 -18.38
CA ARG A 210 -5.09 27.32 -18.35
C ARG A 210 -5.56 28.73 -17.99
N ALA A 211 -4.88 29.42 -17.08
CA ALA A 211 -5.17 30.81 -16.76
C ALA A 211 -4.88 31.72 -17.97
N ASP A 212 -3.73 31.56 -18.63
CA ASP A 212 -3.36 32.28 -19.85
C ASP A 212 -4.39 32.07 -20.99
N VAL A 213 -4.95 30.86 -21.13
CA VAL A 213 -6.03 30.59 -22.12
C VAL A 213 -7.32 31.28 -21.68
N ALA A 214 -7.72 31.14 -20.42
CA ALA A 214 -8.96 31.73 -19.90
C ALA A 214 -8.96 33.28 -19.91
N GLU A 215 -7.81 33.94 -19.73
CA GLU A 215 -7.73 35.39 -19.92
C GLU A 215 -7.85 35.79 -21.40
N ARG A 216 -7.26 35.03 -22.34
CA ARG A 216 -7.46 35.29 -23.79
C ARG A 216 -8.91 35.09 -24.21
N GLU A 217 -9.57 34.03 -23.74
CA GLU A 217 -11.01 33.80 -23.96
C GLU A 217 -11.87 34.96 -23.41
N LYS A 218 -11.47 35.58 -22.28
CA LYS A 218 -12.10 36.81 -21.78
C LYS A 218 -11.79 38.03 -22.63
N GLU A 219 -10.55 38.22 -23.07
CA GLU A 219 -10.16 39.34 -23.93
C GLU A 219 -10.95 39.31 -25.25
N GLU A 220 -11.04 38.14 -25.88
CA GLU A 220 -11.86 37.89 -27.08
C GLU A 220 -13.34 38.16 -26.80
N ALA A 221 -13.91 37.62 -25.72
CA ALA A 221 -15.31 37.87 -25.36
C ALA A 221 -15.60 39.33 -24.99
N CYS A 222 -14.62 40.07 -24.45
CA CYS A 222 -14.73 41.51 -24.20
C CYS A 222 -14.69 42.32 -25.50
N GLU A 223 -13.84 41.93 -26.45
CA GLU A 223 -13.83 42.50 -27.80
C GLU A 223 -15.15 42.24 -28.55
N GLU A 224 -15.71 41.03 -28.48
CA GLU A 224 -17.01 40.73 -29.08
C GLU A 224 -18.14 41.52 -28.42
N ASN A 225 -18.18 41.61 -27.08
CA ASN A 225 -19.17 42.45 -26.39
C ASN A 225 -19.03 43.94 -26.77
N ARG A 226 -17.81 44.45 -26.95
CA ARG A 226 -17.58 45.82 -27.43
C ARG A 226 -18.13 46.00 -28.85
N ARG A 227 -17.79 45.10 -29.79
CA ARG A 227 -18.27 45.14 -31.19
C ARG A 227 -19.81 45.04 -31.27
N LEU A 228 -20.43 44.18 -30.46
CA LEU A 228 -21.89 44.05 -30.37
C LEU A 228 -22.55 45.29 -29.75
N SER A 229 -21.91 45.92 -28.76
CA SER A 229 -22.39 47.16 -28.15
C SER A 229 -22.31 48.33 -29.14
N GLU A 230 -21.22 48.44 -29.90
CA GLU A 230 -21.04 49.44 -30.97
C GLU A 230 -22.09 49.25 -32.09
N ALA A 231 -22.34 48.01 -32.52
CA ALA A 231 -23.40 47.69 -33.49
C ALA A 231 -24.81 48.01 -32.95
N LEU A 232 -25.07 47.73 -31.67
CA LEU A 232 -26.36 48.03 -31.03
C LEU A 232 -26.60 49.55 -30.90
N VAL A 233 -25.56 50.34 -30.61
CA VAL A 233 -25.65 51.81 -30.62
C VAL A 233 -25.93 52.32 -32.04
N ALA A 234 -25.24 51.79 -33.05
CA ALA A 234 -25.49 52.13 -34.45
C ALA A 234 -26.95 51.83 -34.85
N GLU A 235 -27.52 50.68 -34.46
CA GLU A 235 -28.92 50.36 -34.73
C GLU A 235 -29.93 51.19 -33.91
N GLN A 236 -29.53 51.70 -32.74
CA GLN A 236 -30.34 52.68 -32.01
C GLN A 236 -30.33 54.04 -32.73
N ASP A 237 -29.21 54.47 -33.29
CA ASP A 237 -29.08 55.71 -34.05
C ASP A 237 -29.79 55.64 -35.42
N THR A 238 -29.72 54.52 -36.15
CA THR A 238 -30.53 54.30 -37.37
C THR A 238 -32.02 54.33 -37.04
N THR A 239 -32.45 53.59 -36.01
CA THR A 239 -33.84 53.57 -35.54
C THR A 239 -34.31 54.95 -35.11
N ARG A 240 -33.45 55.73 -34.46
CA ARG A 240 -33.72 57.13 -34.08
C ARG A 240 -33.88 58.02 -35.30
N ALA A 241 -32.93 57.99 -36.25
CA ALA A 241 -32.99 58.77 -37.48
C ALA A 241 -34.23 58.44 -38.32
N LEU A 242 -34.65 57.17 -38.35
CA LEU A 242 -35.89 56.72 -38.97
C LEU A 242 -37.14 57.27 -38.26
N ARG A 243 -37.20 57.26 -36.93
CA ARG A 243 -38.29 57.91 -36.17
C ARG A 243 -38.34 59.42 -36.45
N GLU A 244 -37.20 60.10 -36.39
CA GLU A 244 -37.09 61.54 -36.69
C GLU A 244 -37.40 61.86 -38.16
N ALA A 245 -37.25 60.91 -39.10
CA ALA A 245 -37.73 61.04 -40.47
C ALA A 245 -39.24 60.81 -40.60
N VAL A 246 -39.80 59.81 -39.90
CA VAL A 246 -41.25 59.56 -39.86
C VAL A 246 -42.02 60.75 -39.28
N GLU A 247 -41.51 61.40 -38.24
CA GLU A 247 -42.16 62.59 -37.67
C GLU A 247 -42.01 63.85 -38.54
N ARG A 248 -40.97 63.95 -39.37
CA ARG A 248 -40.91 65.01 -40.39
C ARG A 248 -41.94 64.75 -41.49
N LEU A 249 -42.05 63.51 -41.97
CA LEU A 249 -43.03 63.12 -42.97
C LEU A 249 -44.48 63.18 -42.46
N SER A 250 -44.72 62.99 -41.15
CA SER A 250 -46.05 63.19 -40.54
C SER A 250 -46.46 64.67 -40.59
N VAL A 251 -45.57 65.57 -40.15
CA VAL A 251 -45.78 67.03 -40.19
C VAL A 251 -45.92 67.56 -41.63
N GLU A 252 -45.08 67.13 -42.56
CA GLU A 252 -45.17 67.51 -43.99
C GLU A 252 -46.50 67.04 -44.61
N LYS A 253 -46.93 65.80 -44.30
CA LYS A 253 -48.23 65.27 -44.74
C LYS A 253 -49.40 66.10 -44.17
N GLU A 254 -49.35 66.48 -42.90
CA GLU A 254 -50.39 67.35 -42.34
C GLU A 254 -50.39 68.75 -42.96
N ALA A 255 -49.22 69.33 -43.25
CA ALA A 255 -49.11 70.62 -43.93
C ALA A 255 -49.74 70.56 -45.33
N ALA A 256 -49.35 69.58 -46.16
CA ALA A 256 -49.93 69.37 -47.49
C ALA A 256 -51.44 69.06 -47.45
N GLN A 257 -51.93 68.38 -46.40
CA GLN A 257 -53.37 68.16 -46.19
C GLN A 257 -54.09 69.47 -45.86
N ARG A 258 -53.53 70.32 -44.98
CA ARG A 258 -54.09 71.66 -44.66
C ARG A 258 -54.12 72.57 -45.89
N GLU A 259 -53.06 72.57 -46.71
CA GLU A 259 -53.00 73.30 -47.98
C GLU A 259 -54.09 72.82 -48.94
N ARG A 260 -54.24 71.49 -49.11
CA ARG A 260 -55.30 70.89 -49.92
C ARG A 260 -56.69 71.21 -49.40
N GLU A 261 -56.88 71.33 -48.09
CA GLU A 261 -58.14 71.76 -47.46
C GLU A 261 -58.39 73.27 -47.58
N SER A 262 -57.35 74.09 -47.76
CA SER A 262 -57.50 75.50 -48.14
C SER A 262 -57.88 75.65 -49.61
N ALA A 263 -57.11 75.04 -50.52
CA ALA A 263 -57.40 75.05 -51.95
C ALA A 263 -58.80 74.48 -52.28
N ASN A 264 -59.27 73.47 -51.54
CA ASN A 264 -60.64 72.94 -51.67
C ASN A 264 -61.73 73.87 -51.09
N ARG A 265 -61.42 74.80 -50.18
CA ARG A 265 -62.36 75.85 -49.73
C ARG A 265 -62.39 76.98 -50.75
N GLU A 266 -61.23 77.50 -51.12
CA GLU A 266 -61.05 78.51 -52.16
C GLU A 266 -61.70 78.09 -53.50
N ALA A 267 -61.59 76.81 -53.89
CA ALA A 267 -62.23 76.29 -55.10
C ALA A 267 -63.77 76.18 -55.01
N ARG A 268 -64.34 76.01 -53.81
CA ARG A 268 -65.80 76.05 -53.58
C ARG A 268 -66.31 77.48 -53.54
N GLU A 269 -65.66 78.36 -52.78
CA GLU A 269 -65.94 79.79 -52.74
C GLU A 269 -65.89 80.40 -54.14
N ALA A 270 -64.89 80.02 -54.96
CA ALA A 270 -64.81 80.41 -56.37
C ALA A 270 -65.85 79.72 -57.28
N ALA A 271 -66.46 78.60 -56.88
CA ALA A 271 -67.58 77.99 -57.58
C ALA A 271 -68.90 78.71 -57.26
N GLU A 272 -69.17 78.97 -55.98
CA GLU A 272 -70.31 79.76 -55.50
C GLU A 272 -70.30 81.18 -56.13
N CYS A 273 -69.13 81.81 -56.23
CA CYS A 273 -68.97 83.08 -56.96
C CYS A 273 -69.27 82.95 -58.46
N ARG A 274 -68.93 81.83 -59.12
CA ARG A 274 -69.28 81.59 -60.54
C ARG A 274 -70.77 81.36 -60.70
N GLU A 275 -71.39 80.56 -59.84
CA GLU A 275 -72.83 80.29 -59.85
C GLU A 275 -73.63 81.59 -59.67
N PHE A 276 -73.26 82.45 -58.72
CA PHE A 276 -73.87 83.77 -58.54
C PHE A 276 -73.73 84.66 -59.80
N ILE A 277 -72.54 84.71 -60.41
CA ILE A 277 -72.31 85.45 -61.66
C ILE A 277 -73.12 84.85 -62.82
N GLU A 278 -73.31 83.54 -62.88
CA GLU A 278 -74.16 82.88 -63.89
C GLU A 278 -75.65 83.17 -63.67
N GLU A 279 -76.13 83.21 -62.43
CA GLU A 279 -77.49 83.65 -62.09
C GLU A 279 -77.73 85.12 -62.47
N GLU A 280 -76.81 86.03 -62.11
CA GLU A 280 -76.87 87.43 -62.50
C GLU A 280 -76.87 87.58 -64.02
N ASN A 281 -76.00 86.87 -64.75
CA ASN A 281 -76.00 86.84 -66.21
C ASN A 281 -77.32 86.31 -66.80
N GLN A 282 -77.96 85.31 -66.18
CA GLN A 282 -79.28 84.85 -66.60
C GLN A 282 -80.35 85.92 -66.37
N ILE A 283 -80.32 86.64 -65.23
CA ILE A 283 -81.25 87.74 -64.92
C ILE A 283 -81.07 88.88 -65.93
N MET A 284 -79.83 89.30 -66.20
CA MET A 284 -79.54 90.33 -67.20
C MET A 284 -80.01 89.94 -68.61
N ARG A 285 -79.86 88.67 -69.01
CA ARG A 285 -80.40 88.16 -70.29
C ARG A 285 -81.93 88.15 -70.32
N ARG A 286 -82.61 87.85 -69.20
CA ARG A 286 -84.08 87.95 -69.09
C ARG A 286 -84.55 89.41 -69.23
N GLN A 287 -83.92 90.33 -68.50
CA GLN A 287 -84.22 91.77 -68.59
C GLN A 287 -83.94 92.35 -69.99
N GLN A 288 -82.88 91.89 -70.67
CA GLN A 288 -82.64 92.24 -72.07
C GLN A 288 -83.77 91.71 -72.97
N ALA A 289 -84.19 90.45 -72.81
CA ALA A 289 -85.28 89.87 -73.60
C ALA A 289 -86.63 90.59 -73.35
N GLU A 290 -86.91 90.98 -72.11
CA GLU A 290 -88.10 91.75 -71.72
C GLU A 290 -88.09 93.16 -72.32
N THR A 291 -86.98 93.88 -72.21
CA THR A 291 -86.84 95.23 -72.81
C THR A 291 -86.84 95.19 -74.34
N GLU A 292 -86.21 94.19 -74.96
CA GLU A 292 -86.34 93.94 -76.39
C GLU A 292 -87.78 93.61 -76.81
N ALA A 293 -88.52 92.83 -76.02
CA ALA A 293 -89.93 92.52 -76.30
C ALA A 293 -90.81 93.77 -76.18
N GLY A 294 -90.57 94.62 -75.16
CA GLY A 294 -91.21 95.92 -75.02
C GLY A 294 -90.93 96.85 -76.21
N LEU A 295 -89.68 96.93 -76.65
CA LEU A 295 -89.29 97.70 -77.85
C LEU A 295 -89.91 97.13 -79.14
N LYS A 296 -89.96 95.81 -79.30
CA LYS A 296 -90.63 95.15 -80.45
C LYS A 296 -92.13 95.42 -80.46
N SER A 297 -92.78 95.45 -79.29
CA SER A 297 -94.18 95.83 -79.12
C SER A 297 -94.43 97.31 -79.45
N ALA A 298 -93.61 98.22 -78.94
CA ALA A 298 -93.68 99.65 -79.27
C ALA A 298 -93.43 99.93 -80.76
N LEU A 299 -92.51 99.19 -81.40
CA LEU A 299 -92.31 99.24 -82.86
C LEU A 299 -93.49 98.68 -83.65
N ALA A 300 -94.28 97.75 -83.09
CA ALA A 300 -95.50 97.26 -83.71
C ALA A 300 -96.61 98.32 -83.65
N THR A 301 -96.86 98.93 -82.48
CA THR A 301 -97.87 99.99 -82.35
C THR A 301 -97.52 101.25 -83.15
N LEU A 302 -96.24 101.62 -83.25
CA LEU A 302 -95.79 102.70 -84.14
C LEU A 302 -96.00 102.37 -85.63
N ARG A 303 -95.86 101.11 -86.05
CA ARG A 303 -96.17 100.67 -87.43
C ARG A 303 -97.67 100.70 -87.69
N GLU A 304 -98.48 100.27 -86.73
CA GLU A 304 -99.94 100.30 -86.81
C GLU A 304 -100.46 101.74 -86.93
N GLN A 305 -99.95 102.67 -86.10
CA GLN A 305 -100.19 104.11 -86.25
C GLN A 305 -99.70 104.65 -87.61
N GLY A 306 -98.57 104.13 -88.12
CA GLY A 306 -98.08 104.45 -89.46
C GLY A 306 -99.03 104.05 -90.58
N VAL A 307 -99.64 102.87 -90.50
CA VAL A 307 -100.67 102.40 -91.45
C VAL A 307 -101.93 103.27 -91.34
N GLN A 308 -102.45 103.49 -90.12
CA GLN A 308 -103.59 104.38 -89.88
C GLN A 308 -103.37 105.79 -90.46
N MET A 309 -102.14 106.31 -90.41
CA MET A 309 -101.77 107.60 -90.99
C MET A 309 -101.66 107.59 -92.53
N GLU A 310 -101.39 106.45 -93.18
CA GLU A 310 -101.48 106.33 -94.64
C GLU A 310 -102.93 106.11 -95.11
N ASP A 311 -103.74 105.34 -94.37
CA ASP A 311 -105.17 105.17 -94.64
C ASP A 311 -105.90 106.53 -94.58
N LEU A 312 -105.61 107.35 -93.56
CA LEU A 312 -106.11 108.72 -93.45
C LEU A 312 -105.67 109.63 -94.61
N LYS A 313 -104.45 109.46 -95.15
CA LYS A 313 -103.99 110.18 -96.36
C LYS A 313 -104.71 109.67 -97.60
N GLY A 314 -105.02 108.37 -97.68
CA GLY A 314 -105.83 107.77 -98.74
C GLY A 314 -107.23 108.41 -98.78
N ALA A 315 -107.94 108.39 -97.65
CA ALA A 315 -109.25 109.01 -97.51
C ALA A 315 -109.24 110.54 -97.78
N HIS A 316 -108.16 111.24 -97.44
CA HIS A 316 -108.03 112.66 -97.76
C HIS A 316 -107.87 112.93 -99.27
N ARG A 317 -107.17 112.05 -100.00
CA ARG A 317 -107.04 112.15 -101.47
C ARG A 317 -108.37 111.91 -102.17
N THR A 318 -109.11 110.86 -101.82
CA THR A 318 -110.41 110.57 -102.48
C THR A 318 -111.41 111.71 -102.28
N LEU A 319 -111.51 112.28 -101.07
CA LEU A 319 -112.33 113.48 -100.81
C LEU A 319 -111.86 114.72 -101.60
N GLN A 320 -110.58 114.81 -101.94
CA GLN A 320 -110.05 115.89 -102.77
C GLN A 320 -110.38 115.68 -104.25
N ASP A 321 -110.34 114.44 -104.74
CA ASP A 321 -110.71 114.10 -106.12
C ASP A 321 -112.22 114.31 -106.34
N GLU A 322 -113.07 113.88 -105.40
CA GLU A 322 -114.53 114.13 -105.39
C GLU A 322 -114.85 115.64 -105.44
N ARG A 323 -114.16 116.46 -104.63
CA ARG A 323 -114.31 117.92 -104.62
C ARG A 323 -114.05 118.54 -105.99
N ASP A 324 -113.01 118.08 -106.69
CA ASP A 324 -112.62 118.66 -107.98
C ASP A 324 -113.47 118.10 -109.15
N ALA A 325 -114.02 116.89 -109.03
CA ALA A 325 -115.08 116.39 -109.92
C ALA A 325 -116.37 117.24 -109.82
N LEU A 326 -116.87 117.48 -108.60
CA LEU A 326 -118.06 118.33 -108.37
C LEU A 326 -117.87 119.78 -108.88
N ARG A 327 -116.63 120.28 -108.88
CA ARG A 327 -116.29 121.58 -109.47
C ARG A 327 -116.40 121.60 -110.99
N ALA A 328 -116.12 120.48 -111.67
CA ALA A 328 -116.29 120.38 -113.12
C ALA A 328 -117.77 120.40 -113.52
N GLU A 329 -118.63 119.66 -112.81
CA GLU A 329 -120.08 119.62 -113.05
C GLU A 329 -120.73 121.01 -112.91
N VAL A 330 -120.35 121.78 -111.87
CA VAL A 330 -120.85 123.14 -111.64
C VAL A 330 -120.42 124.12 -112.75
N VAL A 331 -119.33 123.85 -113.47
CA VAL A 331 -118.94 124.64 -114.66
C VAL A 331 -119.75 124.23 -115.89
N ALA A 332 -120.01 122.94 -116.09
CA ALA A 332 -120.85 122.44 -117.18
C ALA A 332 -122.30 122.98 -117.08
N ALA A 333 -122.93 122.84 -115.91
CA ALA A 333 -124.31 123.30 -115.68
C ALA A 333 -124.47 124.82 -115.88
N LYS A 334 -123.43 125.61 -115.64
CA LYS A 334 -123.43 127.06 -115.93
C LYS A 334 -123.37 127.39 -117.41
N ALA A 335 -122.71 126.56 -118.23
CA ALA A 335 -122.67 126.75 -119.68
C ALA A 335 -124.05 126.47 -120.31
N GLU A 336 -124.73 125.42 -119.86
CA GLU A 336 -126.07 125.04 -120.35
C GLU A 336 -127.15 126.06 -119.97
N ALA A 337 -127.07 126.65 -118.76
CA ALA A 337 -127.99 127.71 -118.35
C ALA A 337 -127.92 128.97 -119.25
N CYS A 338 -126.74 129.29 -119.80
CA CYS A 338 -126.56 130.48 -120.64
C CYS A 338 -127.11 130.31 -122.06
N SER A 339 -127.09 129.10 -122.64
CA SER A 339 -127.66 128.86 -123.97
C SER A 339 -129.19 128.86 -123.96
N ALA A 340 -129.81 128.36 -122.89
CA ALA A 340 -131.26 128.36 -122.69
C ALA A 340 -131.87 129.78 -122.67
N GLY A 341 -131.16 130.77 -122.10
CA GLY A 341 -131.64 132.15 -121.99
C GLY A 341 -131.92 132.82 -123.34
N ALA A 342 -131.10 132.56 -124.36
CA ALA A 342 -131.23 133.16 -125.69
C ALA A 342 -132.45 132.66 -126.48
N ALA A 343 -132.97 131.46 -126.15
CA ALA A 343 -134.12 130.88 -126.85
C ALA A 343 -135.47 131.51 -126.45
N LEU A 344 -135.58 132.06 -125.24
CA LEU A 344 -136.87 132.47 -124.65
C LEU A 344 -137.43 133.79 -125.22
N GLU A 345 -136.59 134.78 -125.54
CA GLU A 345 -137.08 136.03 -126.14
C GLU A 345 -137.71 135.80 -127.52
N ALA A 346 -137.14 134.90 -128.33
CA ALA A 346 -137.67 134.57 -129.66
C ALA A 346 -139.07 133.93 -129.59
N VAL A 347 -139.32 133.07 -128.59
CA VAL A 347 -140.62 132.41 -128.38
C VAL A 347 -141.69 133.38 -127.86
N SER A 348 -141.31 134.42 -127.13
CA SER A 348 -142.26 135.41 -126.58
C SER A 348 -143.08 136.15 -127.65
N LYS A 349 -142.54 136.30 -128.88
CA LYS A 349 -143.21 136.96 -130.00
C LYS A 349 -144.12 136.06 -130.83
N SER A 350 -143.95 134.72 -130.76
CA SER A 350 -144.78 133.77 -131.52
C SER A 350 -145.86 133.10 -130.66
N LEU A 351 -145.65 132.96 -129.34
CA LEU A 351 -146.64 132.33 -128.47
C LEU A 351 -147.90 133.18 -128.23
N ALA A 352 -147.90 134.46 -128.65
CA ALA A 352 -149.11 135.28 -128.74
C ALA A 352 -150.15 134.71 -129.72
N GLU A 353 -149.72 133.91 -130.70
CA GLU A 353 -150.58 133.35 -131.75
C GLU A 353 -151.01 131.89 -131.47
N MET A 354 -150.26 131.10 -130.69
CA MET A 354 -150.46 129.64 -130.56
C MET A 354 -151.19 129.16 -129.28
N LYS A 355 -152.41 129.64 -129.05
CA LYS A 355 -153.15 129.43 -127.78
C LYS A 355 -153.79 127.98 -127.55
N GLY A 356 -153.04 126.80 -127.57
CA GLY A 356 -153.25 125.42 -126.80
C GLY A 356 -152.55 123.90 -126.99
N VAL A 357 -151.76 123.08 -126.00
CA VAL A 357 -150.71 121.72 -125.92
C VAL A 357 -150.38 120.46 -124.70
N TYR A 358 -149.22 119.54 -124.45
CA TYR A 358 -148.88 118.02 -123.70
C TYR A 358 -147.51 117.31 -122.81
N LEU A 359 -147.23 115.92 -122.30
CA LEU A 359 -146.09 115.14 -121.29
C LEU A 359 -145.66 113.43 -120.97
N GLN A 360 -144.51 112.75 -120.30
CA GLN A 360 -144.17 111.26 -119.51
C GLN A 360 -142.67 110.33 -119.16
N VAL A 361 -142.32 109.23 -118.20
CA VAL A 361 -141.02 108.15 -117.92
C VAL A 361 -140.69 106.95 -116.64
N LEU A 362 -139.69 105.83 -116.48
CA LEU A 362 -139.00 104.83 -115.26
C LEU A 362 -138.08 103.32 -115.39
N GLU A 363 -137.34 102.23 -114.65
CA GLU A 363 -136.60 101.46 -113.31
C GLU A 363 -135.71 99.92 -113.18
N MET A 364 -134.94 99.31 -112.04
CA MET A 364 -134.37 97.83 -111.40
C MET A 364 -132.84 96.94 -111.35
N ALA A 365 -132.13 95.80 -110.69
CA ALA A 365 -131.83 94.64 -109.50
C ALA A 365 -130.49 93.47 -109.51
N ASP A 366 -129.81 92.35 -108.80
CA ASP A 366 -129.31 91.41 -107.49
C ASP A 366 -128.30 89.95 -107.59
N LEU A 367 -127.56 88.90 -106.82
CA LEU A 367 -126.76 88.25 -105.48
C LEU A 367 -125.62 86.90 -105.28
N LEU A 368 -125.40 85.86 -104.23
CA LEU A 368 -124.09 85.01 -103.56
C LEU A 368 -123.96 83.37 -102.90
N GLU A 369 -123.05 82.41 -102.18
CA GLU A 369 -121.56 81.75 -101.71
C GLU A 369 -121.23 80.32 -100.70
N THR A 370 -120.02 79.49 -100.41
CA THR A 370 -119.53 78.33 -99.23
C THR A 370 -118.23 77.12 -99.14
N PRO A 371 -117.72 76.26 -98.03
CA PRO A 371 -116.42 75.24 -97.71
C PRO A 371 -116.17 73.77 -96.72
N THR A 372 -114.97 72.93 -96.40
CA THR A 372 -114.65 71.52 -95.51
C THR A 372 -113.14 70.68 -95.06
N ASN A 373 -112.83 69.49 -94.20
CA ASN A 373 -111.46 68.59 -93.72
C ASN A 373 -111.37 67.01 -92.93
N VAL A 374 -110.47 66.01 -92.27
CA VAL A 374 -109.02 65.52 -91.56
C VAL A 374 -108.29 63.91 -91.26
N VAL A 375 -107.53 63.26 -90.14
CA VAL A 375 -106.34 62.04 -89.92
C VAL A 375 -106.06 60.74 -88.76
N PRO A 376 -104.98 59.69 -88.65
CA PRO A 376 -104.64 58.30 -87.77
C PRO A 376 -103.15 57.47 -87.27
N ALA A 377 -102.89 56.23 -86.46
CA ALA A 377 -101.54 55.34 -85.99
C ALA A 377 -101.30 53.81 -85.12
N SER A 378 -100.11 52.96 -84.84
CA SER A 378 -99.77 51.57 -83.91
C SER A 378 -98.30 50.61 -83.66
N HIS A 379 -97.94 49.48 -82.73
CA HIS A 379 -96.61 48.46 -82.48
C HIS A 379 -96.26 47.16 -81.31
N ARG A 380 -95.24 46.06 -81.30
CA ARG A 380 -94.35 45.04 -80.25
C ARG A 380 -94.10 43.30 -80.15
N LEU A 381 -93.31 42.22 -79.48
CA LEU A 381 -92.06 41.56 -78.55
C LEU A 381 -91.69 39.85 -78.20
N GLY A 382 -90.59 39.13 -77.49
CA GLY A 382 -90.25 37.53 -77.03
C GLY A 382 -88.87 36.70 -76.29
N SER A 383 -88.65 35.30 -75.80
CA SER A 383 -87.41 34.37 -75.11
C SER A 383 -87.38 32.66 -74.74
N SER A 384 -86.59 31.54 -74.10
CA SER A 384 -85.26 30.78 -73.38
C SER A 384 -85.16 29.05 -73.01
N PHE A 385 -84.37 27.95 -72.37
CA PHE A 385 -83.05 27.20 -71.61
C PHE A 385 -82.97 25.47 -71.20
N VAL A 386 -82.16 24.36 -70.58
CA VAL A 386 -80.80 23.59 -69.96
C VAL A 386 -80.62 21.91 -69.39
N ASP A 387 -79.47 21.04 -69.00
CA ASP A 387 -79.24 19.44 -68.45
C ASP A 387 -77.83 18.53 -67.84
N SER A 388 -77.66 17.16 -67.23
CA SER A 388 -76.41 16.03 -66.93
C SER A 388 -76.20 14.68 -65.80
N VAL A 389 -75.32 13.44 -65.78
CA VAL A 389 -74.71 12.29 -64.65
C VAL A 389 -73.96 10.68 -64.80
N LEU A 390 -73.24 9.78 -63.84
CA LEU A 390 -72.49 8.24 -63.81
C LEU A 390 -71.92 7.26 -62.45
N GLN A 391 -71.20 6.00 -62.04
CA GLN A 391 -70.52 4.47 -62.29
C GLN A 391 -69.74 3.35 -61.12
N ALA A 392 -69.33 1.90 -61.12
CA ALA A 392 -68.50 0.84 -60.07
C ALA A 392 -67.99 -0.88 -60.17
N ALA A 393 -67.15 -1.78 -59.31
CA ALA A 393 -66.68 -3.41 -59.26
C ALA A 393 -65.69 -4.42 -58.15
N ALA A 394 -65.44 -5.91 -58.03
CA ALA A 394 -64.46 -6.98 -57.13
C ALA A 394 -64.31 -8.75 -57.19
N GLY A 395 -63.60 -9.97 -56.64
CA GLY A 395 -62.43 -10.85 -55.77
C GLY A 395 -62.29 -12.59 -55.39
N LYS A 396 -61.18 -13.51 -54.91
CA LYS A 396 -60.93 -15.17 -54.52
C LYS A 396 -59.55 -16.02 -53.80
N ASP A 397 -59.01 -17.36 -53.39
CA ASP A 397 -59.12 -18.98 -52.91
C ASP A 397 -57.86 -20.21 -52.56
N SER A 398 -57.81 -21.45 -51.70
CA SER A 398 -57.09 -23.00 -51.67
C SER A 398 -56.29 -24.01 -50.51
N ARG A 399 -56.25 -25.47 -50.45
CA ARG A 399 -55.48 -26.56 -49.50
C ARG A 399 -55.49 -28.26 -49.60
N THR A 400 -54.58 -29.23 -49.00
CA THR A 400 -54.49 -30.86 -48.98
C THR A 400 -53.65 -31.86 -47.90
N PRO A 401 -53.64 -33.32 -47.78
CA PRO A 401 -52.89 -34.37 -46.84
C PRO A 401 -52.54 -35.98 -47.17
N GLY A 402 -52.19 -36.97 -46.22
CA GLY A 402 -52.02 -38.54 -46.37
C GLY A 402 -51.55 -39.57 -45.16
N LEU A 403 -51.56 -40.99 -45.20
CA LEU A 403 -51.22 -42.06 -44.10
C LEU A 403 -51.18 -43.70 -44.36
N LEU A 404 -50.47 -44.66 -43.58
CA LEU A 404 -50.72 -46.17 -43.16
C LEU A 404 -49.60 -47.38 -43.09
N SER A 405 -49.76 -48.51 -42.27
CA SER A 405 -49.51 -50.04 -42.49
C SER A 405 -49.17 -51.08 -41.28
N GLU A 406 -49.24 -52.46 -41.42
CA GLU A 406 -49.24 -53.57 -40.35
C GLU A 406 -48.68 -55.06 -40.66
N SER A 407 -48.58 -55.98 -39.64
CA SER A 407 -48.89 -57.49 -39.62
C SER A 407 -47.85 -58.64 -39.20
N THR A 408 -48.30 -59.93 -39.06
CA THR A 408 -47.70 -61.11 -38.30
C THR A 408 -47.76 -62.52 -39.04
N ALA A 409 -47.60 -63.80 -38.57
CA ALA A 409 -47.71 -64.58 -37.28
C ALA A 409 -46.90 -65.96 -37.16
N PHE A 410 -47.50 -67.12 -36.73
CA PHE A 410 -46.87 -68.38 -36.16
C PHE A 410 -46.94 -69.71 -36.99
N ALA A 411 -46.09 -70.70 -36.64
CA ALA A 411 -46.04 -72.08 -37.18
C ALA A 411 -45.89 -73.22 -36.11
N LYS A 412 -45.73 -74.51 -36.51
CA LYS A 412 -45.75 -75.73 -35.64
C LYS A 412 -44.88 -76.92 -36.19
N ALA A 413 -44.53 -77.92 -35.35
CA ALA A 413 -43.72 -79.12 -35.70
C ALA A 413 -44.36 -80.51 -35.37
N ILE A 414 -43.85 -81.59 -36.01
CA ILE A 414 -44.18 -83.02 -35.84
C ILE A 414 -42.87 -83.86 -36.01
N PRO A 415 -42.64 -85.01 -35.32
CA PRO A 415 -41.33 -85.68 -35.27
C PRO A 415 -41.30 -87.16 -35.76
N VAL A 416 -40.16 -87.82 -35.49
CA VAL A 416 -39.88 -89.29 -35.43
C VAL A 416 -39.53 -90.01 -36.75
N GLN A 417 -38.26 -90.40 -36.92
CA GLN A 417 -37.77 -91.78 -36.72
C GLN A 417 -36.22 -91.83 -36.63
N SER A 418 -35.67 -92.96 -36.17
CA SER A 418 -34.24 -93.13 -35.82
C SER A 418 -33.46 -93.91 -36.89
N PRO A 419 -32.16 -93.62 -37.11
CA PRO A 419 -31.65 -93.70 -38.47
C PRO A 419 -30.52 -94.75 -38.66
N THR A 420 -30.39 -95.26 -39.89
CA THR A 420 -29.52 -96.39 -40.30
C THR A 420 -28.05 -96.00 -40.58
N PRO A 421 -27.14 -96.95 -40.91
CA PRO A 421 -25.71 -96.63 -41.06
C PRO A 421 -25.33 -95.61 -42.14
N SER A 422 -26.17 -95.40 -43.18
CA SER A 422 -25.99 -94.30 -44.13
C SER A 422 -26.11 -92.96 -43.39
N GLU A 423 -27.12 -92.85 -42.54
CA GLU A 423 -27.34 -91.67 -41.72
C GLU A 423 -26.30 -91.52 -40.61
N ILE A 424 -25.50 -92.52 -40.23
CA ILE A 424 -24.31 -92.29 -39.38
C ILE A 424 -23.25 -91.47 -40.14
N GLN A 425 -23.12 -91.67 -41.47
CA GLN A 425 -22.26 -90.82 -42.29
C GLN A 425 -22.88 -89.44 -42.54
N GLU A 426 -24.22 -89.35 -42.62
CA GLU A 426 -24.92 -88.05 -42.62
C GLU A 426 -24.85 -87.34 -41.26
N ASP A 427 -24.84 -88.06 -40.13
CA ASP A 427 -24.72 -87.57 -38.76
C ASP A 427 -23.30 -87.05 -38.51
N PHE A 428 -22.24 -87.74 -38.98
CA PHE A 428 -20.90 -87.14 -39.00
C PHE A 428 -20.86 -85.90 -39.89
N SER A 429 -21.54 -85.93 -41.04
CA SER A 429 -21.68 -84.76 -41.94
C SER A 429 -22.62 -83.67 -41.39
N CYS A 430 -23.39 -83.97 -40.35
CA CYS A 430 -24.26 -83.06 -39.62
C CYS A 430 -23.47 -82.45 -38.45
N CYS A 431 -22.82 -83.27 -37.62
CA CYS A 431 -21.88 -82.84 -36.58
C CYS A 431 -20.78 -81.93 -37.14
N VAL A 432 -20.20 -82.22 -38.31
CA VAL A 432 -19.24 -81.30 -38.96
C VAL A 432 -19.89 -79.98 -39.38
N ARG A 433 -21.15 -80.00 -39.81
CA ARG A 433 -21.96 -78.81 -40.13
C ARG A 433 -22.28 -78.00 -38.87
N ASP A 434 -22.63 -78.67 -37.79
CA ASP A 434 -22.92 -78.09 -36.48
C ASP A 434 -21.65 -77.52 -35.84
N PHE A 435 -20.50 -78.17 -35.99
CA PHE A 435 -19.20 -77.60 -35.63
C PHE A 435 -18.84 -76.40 -36.51
N GLN A 436 -19.15 -76.40 -37.81
CA GLN A 436 -18.98 -75.23 -38.68
C GLN A 436 -19.90 -74.06 -38.29
N VAL A 437 -21.16 -74.35 -37.94
CA VAL A 437 -22.15 -73.39 -37.45
C VAL A 437 -21.75 -72.85 -36.07
N ALA A 438 -21.37 -73.71 -35.13
CA ALA A 438 -20.86 -73.31 -33.82
C ALA A 438 -19.58 -72.47 -33.95
N ALA A 439 -18.64 -72.86 -34.83
CA ALA A 439 -17.46 -72.05 -35.11
C ALA A 439 -17.79 -70.70 -35.77
N ALA A 440 -18.85 -70.63 -36.60
CA ALA A 440 -19.34 -69.37 -37.15
C ALA A 440 -20.04 -68.49 -36.09
N GLN A 441 -20.82 -69.09 -35.19
CA GLN A 441 -21.42 -68.41 -34.03
C GLN A 441 -20.33 -67.89 -33.10
N ILE A 442 -19.31 -68.69 -32.77
CA ILE A 442 -18.15 -68.27 -31.97
C ILE A 442 -17.40 -67.13 -32.66
N ARG A 443 -17.14 -67.19 -33.98
CA ARG A 443 -16.54 -66.07 -34.73
C ARG A 443 -17.39 -64.80 -34.66
N ARG A 444 -18.72 -64.90 -34.76
CA ARG A 444 -19.65 -63.75 -34.66
C ARG A 444 -19.74 -63.20 -33.23
N LEU A 445 -19.68 -64.06 -32.21
CA LEU A 445 -19.58 -63.64 -30.81
C LEU A 445 -18.24 -62.93 -30.56
N ILE A 446 -17.14 -63.42 -31.13
CA ILE A 446 -15.83 -62.76 -31.04
C ILE A 446 -15.85 -61.40 -31.76
N SER A 447 -16.50 -61.26 -32.92
CA SER A 447 -16.60 -59.94 -33.59
C SER A 447 -17.42 -58.96 -32.76
N THR A 448 -18.62 -59.33 -32.32
CA THR A 448 -19.47 -58.48 -31.46
C THR A 448 -18.81 -58.11 -30.12
N ARG A 449 -18.10 -59.03 -29.46
CA ARG A 449 -17.32 -58.69 -28.25
C ARG A 449 -16.12 -57.79 -28.56
N ASN A 450 -15.49 -57.91 -29.74
CA ASN A 450 -14.42 -57.00 -30.15
C ASN A 450 -14.96 -55.59 -30.48
N GLU A 451 -16.15 -55.50 -31.08
CA GLU A 451 -16.89 -54.26 -31.33
C GLU A 451 -17.23 -53.57 -30.00
N GLU A 452 -17.89 -54.27 -29.07
CA GLU A 452 -18.15 -53.78 -27.69
C GLU A 452 -16.87 -53.32 -26.97
N ILE A 453 -15.76 -54.04 -27.12
CA ILE A 453 -14.46 -53.67 -26.51
C ILE A 453 -13.86 -52.43 -27.19
N GLN A 454 -14.14 -52.16 -28.47
CA GLN A 454 -13.73 -50.92 -29.14
C GLN A 454 -14.58 -49.74 -28.69
N ASP A 455 -15.91 -49.92 -28.60
CA ASP A 455 -16.84 -48.89 -28.11
C ASP A 455 -16.52 -48.50 -26.66
N LEU A 456 -16.29 -49.48 -25.77
CA LEU A 456 -15.88 -49.22 -24.39
C LEU A 456 -14.51 -48.53 -24.30
N LYS A 457 -13.57 -48.81 -25.21
CA LYS A 457 -12.29 -48.08 -25.28
C LYS A 457 -12.48 -46.63 -25.73
N ALA A 458 -13.33 -46.40 -26.73
CA ALA A 458 -13.66 -45.05 -27.20
C ALA A 458 -14.36 -44.24 -26.09
N GLU A 459 -15.30 -44.84 -25.37
CA GLU A 459 -16.00 -44.22 -24.25
C GLU A 459 -15.05 -43.94 -23.07
N ILE A 460 -14.14 -44.86 -22.73
CA ILE A 460 -13.10 -44.61 -21.71
C ILE A 460 -12.18 -43.44 -22.10
N LEU A 461 -11.83 -43.29 -23.38
CA LEU A 461 -11.04 -42.15 -23.86
C LEU A 461 -11.86 -40.85 -23.80
N ARG A 462 -13.13 -40.86 -24.22
CA ARG A 462 -14.05 -39.71 -24.14
C ARG A 462 -14.27 -39.26 -22.70
N LEU A 463 -14.45 -40.19 -21.76
CA LEU A 463 -14.62 -39.89 -20.34
C LEU A 463 -13.33 -39.37 -19.69
N LYS A 464 -12.16 -39.89 -20.08
CA LYS A 464 -10.86 -39.33 -19.64
C LYS A 464 -10.68 -37.89 -20.11
N GLN A 465 -10.92 -37.62 -21.40
CA GLN A 465 -10.82 -36.27 -21.93
C GLN A 465 -11.82 -35.32 -21.24
N GLY A 466 -13.08 -35.73 -21.05
CA GLY A 466 -14.07 -34.95 -20.31
C GLY A 466 -13.68 -34.67 -18.86
N LEU A 467 -13.00 -35.60 -18.19
CA LEU A 467 -12.47 -35.41 -16.83
C LEU A 467 -11.26 -34.47 -16.82
N GLU A 468 -10.37 -34.56 -17.81
CA GLU A 468 -9.23 -33.63 -17.97
C GLU A 468 -9.70 -32.21 -18.26
N ASP A 469 -10.71 -32.03 -19.13
CA ASP A 469 -11.26 -30.72 -19.49
C ASP A 469 -12.07 -30.12 -18.33
N ALA A 470 -12.85 -30.92 -17.60
CA ALA A 470 -13.46 -30.50 -16.33
C ALA A 470 -12.41 -30.11 -15.27
N ALA A 471 -11.28 -30.83 -15.20
CA ALA A 471 -10.17 -30.50 -14.31
C ALA A 471 -9.33 -29.29 -14.74
N LYS A 472 -9.43 -28.85 -16.01
CA LYS A 472 -8.91 -27.54 -16.49
C LYS A 472 -9.86 -26.42 -16.07
N SER A 473 -11.14 -26.55 -16.41
CA SER A 473 -12.19 -25.59 -16.03
C SER A 473 -12.25 -25.35 -14.51
N LEU A 474 -12.25 -26.40 -13.68
CA LEU A 474 -12.21 -26.27 -12.21
C LEU A 474 -10.90 -25.72 -11.64
N ARG A 475 -9.82 -25.64 -12.44
CA ARG A 475 -8.58 -24.95 -12.08
C ARG A 475 -8.68 -23.47 -12.44
N GLU A 476 -9.13 -23.16 -13.65
CA GLU A 476 -9.37 -21.80 -14.15
C GLU A 476 -10.39 -21.05 -13.27
N GLU A 477 -11.48 -21.71 -12.85
CA GLU A 477 -12.44 -21.15 -11.88
C GLU A 477 -11.80 -20.83 -10.52
N LYS A 478 -10.90 -21.70 -10.02
CA LYS A 478 -10.19 -21.46 -8.75
C LYS A 478 -9.17 -20.34 -8.85
N GLU A 479 -8.46 -20.24 -9.97
CA GLU A 479 -7.51 -19.17 -10.25
C GLU A 479 -8.24 -17.82 -10.42
N ALA A 480 -9.39 -17.81 -11.10
CA ALA A 480 -10.28 -16.64 -11.20
C ALA A 480 -10.87 -16.24 -9.83
N ALA A 481 -11.29 -17.20 -9.01
CA ALA A 481 -11.79 -16.95 -7.66
C ALA A 481 -10.69 -16.40 -6.73
N ALA A 482 -9.47 -16.94 -6.80
CA ALA A 482 -8.31 -16.42 -6.07
C ALA A 482 -7.95 -14.99 -6.50
N ALA A 483 -7.88 -14.74 -7.82
CA ALA A 483 -7.63 -13.40 -8.36
C ALA A 483 -8.74 -12.39 -7.98
N ASN A 484 -9.98 -12.85 -7.78
CA ASN A 484 -11.08 -12.02 -7.29
C ASN A 484 -10.98 -11.76 -5.77
N ALA A 485 -10.57 -12.77 -4.98
CA ALA A 485 -10.29 -12.61 -3.56
C ALA A 485 -9.15 -11.60 -3.33
N ASP A 486 -8.08 -11.65 -4.14
CA ASP A 486 -6.98 -10.68 -4.09
C ASP A 486 -7.41 -9.26 -4.45
N LYS A 487 -8.29 -9.10 -5.45
CA LYS A 487 -8.90 -7.80 -5.78
C LYS A 487 -9.72 -7.26 -4.61
N MET A 488 -10.54 -8.10 -3.98
CA MET A 488 -11.34 -7.72 -2.82
C MET A 488 -10.46 -7.38 -1.60
N ASN A 489 -9.42 -8.17 -1.33
CA ASN A 489 -8.45 -7.92 -0.27
C ASN A 489 -7.74 -6.58 -0.48
N LYS A 490 -7.30 -6.27 -1.71
CA LYS A 490 -6.70 -4.95 -2.05
C LYS A 490 -7.70 -3.80 -1.84
N ALA A 491 -8.95 -3.96 -2.27
CA ALA A 491 -10.00 -2.97 -2.05
C ALA A 491 -10.32 -2.75 -0.55
N LEU A 492 -10.28 -3.81 0.27
CA LEU A 492 -10.47 -3.73 1.72
C LEU A 492 -9.29 -3.03 2.42
N HIS A 493 -8.04 -3.29 2.00
CA HIS A 493 -6.87 -2.58 2.52
C HIS A 493 -6.93 -1.08 2.20
N LEU A 494 -7.31 -0.71 0.97
CA LEU A 494 -7.53 0.69 0.58
C LEU A 494 -8.65 1.33 1.40
N ARG A 495 -9.79 0.64 1.62
CA ARG A 495 -10.85 1.18 2.50
C ARG A 495 -10.38 1.38 3.95
N LEU A 496 -9.61 0.45 4.50
CA LEU A 496 -9.04 0.56 5.85
C LEU A 496 -8.00 1.68 5.96
N GLN A 497 -7.24 1.95 4.89
CA GLN A 497 -6.35 3.10 4.82
C GLN A 497 -7.15 4.41 4.79
N ASN A 498 -8.11 4.54 3.87
CA ASN A 498 -8.96 5.72 3.76
C ASN A 498 -9.72 6.01 5.08
N GLU A 499 -10.15 4.97 5.81
CA GLU A 499 -10.77 5.15 7.13
C GLU A 499 -9.79 5.70 8.17
N LYS A 500 -8.54 5.21 8.22
CA LYS A 500 -7.50 5.76 9.10
C LYS A 500 -7.18 7.22 8.78
N GLU A 501 -7.13 7.57 7.50
CA GLU A 501 -6.93 8.94 7.01
C GLU A 501 -8.10 9.85 7.40
N LEU A 502 -9.35 9.41 7.19
CA LEU A 502 -10.55 10.12 7.64
C LEU A 502 -10.56 10.32 9.17
N GLN A 503 -10.24 9.29 9.96
CA GLN A 503 -10.10 9.42 11.41
C GLN A 503 -8.98 10.40 11.82
N ALA A 504 -7.89 10.49 11.06
CA ALA A 504 -6.83 11.47 11.30
C ALA A 504 -7.30 12.91 10.99
N VAL A 505 -8.04 13.11 9.89
CA VAL A 505 -8.66 14.39 9.54
C VAL A 505 -9.68 14.82 10.61
N MET A 506 -10.54 13.91 11.07
CA MET A 506 -11.49 14.18 12.16
C MET A 506 -10.78 14.62 13.45
N ARG A 507 -9.74 13.89 13.90
CA ARG A 507 -8.94 14.28 15.09
C ARG A 507 -8.24 15.63 14.92
N MET A 508 -7.89 16.02 13.70
CA MET A 508 -7.34 17.35 13.40
C MET A 508 -8.43 18.44 13.40
N GLN A 509 -9.64 18.13 12.96
CA GLN A 509 -10.80 19.04 13.03
C GLN A 509 -11.25 19.24 14.49
N GLU A 510 -11.31 18.19 15.29
CA GLU A 510 -11.60 18.24 16.74
C GLU A 510 -10.61 19.15 17.48
N LYS A 511 -9.30 18.99 17.23
CA LYS A 511 -8.26 19.86 17.78
C LYS A 511 -8.43 21.33 17.37
N ARG A 512 -8.74 21.60 16.10
CA ARG A 512 -9.01 22.96 15.61
C ARG A 512 -10.27 23.56 16.25
N PHE A 513 -11.31 22.75 16.45
CA PHE A 513 -12.54 23.20 17.11
C PHE A 513 -12.29 23.56 18.58
N LEU A 514 -11.52 22.75 19.32
CA LEU A 514 -11.10 23.08 20.68
C LEU A 514 -10.29 24.38 20.72
N GLN A 515 -9.29 24.53 19.85
CA GLN A 515 -8.50 25.78 19.75
C GLN A 515 -9.37 27.02 19.45
N LEU A 516 -10.35 26.91 18.55
CA LEU A 516 -11.29 28.01 18.25
C LEU A 516 -12.25 28.30 19.41
N ASN A 517 -12.67 27.27 20.15
CA ASN A 517 -13.46 27.43 21.37
C ASN A 517 -12.64 28.17 22.45
N ASP A 518 -11.39 27.76 22.68
CA ASP A 518 -10.51 28.36 23.68
C ASP A 518 -10.22 29.84 23.34
N GLN A 519 -9.93 30.14 22.06
CA GLN A 519 -9.83 31.52 21.55
C GLN A 519 -11.15 32.30 21.71
N SER A 520 -12.31 31.65 21.56
CA SER A 520 -13.61 32.28 21.79
C SER A 520 -13.86 32.57 23.28
N TRP A 521 -13.30 31.79 24.20
CA TRP A 521 -13.31 32.10 25.64
C TRP A 521 -12.38 33.27 25.97
N GLU A 522 -11.16 33.30 25.43
CA GLU A 522 -10.24 34.44 25.58
C GLU A 522 -10.85 35.74 25.02
N VAL A 523 -11.48 35.69 23.85
CA VAL A 523 -12.19 36.85 23.28
C VAL A 523 -13.41 37.25 24.12
N ALA A 524 -14.08 36.31 24.79
CA ALA A 524 -15.18 36.63 25.70
C ALA A 524 -14.68 37.32 26.99
N THR A 525 -13.62 36.81 27.63
CA THR A 525 -13.05 37.43 28.83
C THR A 525 -12.46 38.81 28.52
N LEU A 526 -11.72 38.96 27.42
CA LEU A 526 -11.19 40.26 27.00
C LEU A 526 -12.29 41.28 26.67
N ARG A 527 -13.45 40.85 26.15
CA ARG A 527 -14.61 41.74 25.94
C ARG A 527 -15.23 42.21 27.25
N GLU A 528 -15.30 41.33 28.24
CA GLU A 528 -15.79 41.65 29.58
C GLU A 528 -14.81 42.61 30.29
N GLU A 529 -13.51 42.30 30.29
CA GLU A 529 -12.45 43.19 30.82
C GLU A 529 -12.47 44.58 30.16
N VAL A 530 -12.57 44.66 28.83
CA VAL A 530 -12.69 45.93 28.11
C VAL A 530 -13.97 46.69 28.48
N SER A 531 -15.05 45.99 28.82
CA SER A 531 -16.31 46.61 29.26
C SER A 531 -16.20 47.14 30.69
N GLN A 532 -15.57 46.38 31.60
CA GLN A 532 -15.27 46.80 32.96
C GLN A 532 -14.30 48.00 32.98
N LEU A 533 -13.23 47.96 32.17
CA LEU A 533 -12.27 49.06 32.03
C LEU A 533 -12.92 50.33 31.47
N LYS A 534 -13.85 50.21 30.51
CA LYS A 534 -14.65 51.36 30.04
C LYS A 534 -15.55 51.92 31.15
N GLY A 535 -16.18 51.07 31.95
CA GLY A 535 -16.98 51.49 33.10
C GLY A 535 -16.14 52.21 34.16
N ALA A 536 -14.95 51.69 34.47
CA ALA A 536 -13.99 52.29 35.40
C ALA A 536 -13.43 53.62 34.86
N LEU A 537 -13.09 53.70 33.58
CA LEU A 537 -12.66 54.94 32.93
C LEU A 537 -13.73 56.01 33.02
N GLN A 538 -14.98 55.72 32.62
CA GLN A 538 -16.08 56.68 32.75
C GLN A 538 -16.37 57.08 34.20
N LYS A 539 -16.10 56.21 35.18
CA LYS A 539 -16.21 56.55 36.60
C LYS A 539 -15.12 57.53 37.02
N ALA A 540 -13.87 57.26 36.65
CA ALA A 540 -12.73 58.16 36.89
C ALA A 540 -12.87 59.51 36.15
N GLU A 541 -13.42 59.51 34.93
CA GLU A 541 -13.74 60.74 34.18
C GLU A 541 -14.76 61.59 34.95
N ARG A 542 -15.89 61.01 35.40
CA ARG A 542 -16.90 61.71 36.21
C ARG A 542 -16.35 62.21 37.55
N GLU A 543 -15.56 61.38 38.22
CA GLU A 543 -14.90 61.73 39.49
C GLU A 543 -13.90 62.88 39.30
N SER A 544 -13.10 62.84 38.23
CA SER A 544 -12.18 63.93 37.90
C SER A 544 -12.93 65.22 37.55
N ALA A 545 -14.04 65.15 36.79
CA ALA A 545 -14.85 66.31 36.45
C ALA A 545 -15.49 66.94 37.69
N ALA A 546 -15.99 66.13 38.63
CA ALA A 546 -16.48 66.60 39.93
C ALA A 546 -15.37 67.26 40.76
N LEU A 547 -14.18 66.66 40.83
CA LEU A 547 -13.03 67.25 41.52
C LEU A 547 -12.54 68.56 40.88
N TRP A 548 -12.56 68.68 39.55
CA TRP A 548 -12.28 69.94 38.85
C TRP A 548 -13.35 71.01 39.15
N GLU A 549 -14.63 70.62 39.29
CA GLU A 549 -15.69 71.54 39.69
C GLU A 549 -15.53 71.99 41.15
N GLU A 550 -15.19 71.09 42.07
CA GLU A 550 -14.88 71.44 43.47
C GLU A 550 -13.65 72.35 43.56
N LEU A 551 -12.57 72.06 42.82
CA LEU A 551 -11.37 72.90 42.77
C LEU A 551 -11.67 74.30 42.19
N GLY A 552 -12.57 74.38 41.19
CA GLY A 552 -13.07 75.65 40.66
C GLY A 552 -14.00 76.41 41.61
N ARG A 553 -14.66 75.70 42.55
CA ARG A 553 -15.50 76.29 43.61
C ARG A 553 -14.65 76.74 44.81
N THR A 554 -13.50 76.11 45.09
CA THR A 554 -12.55 76.62 46.07
C THR A 554 -11.88 77.90 45.57
N LYS A 555 -12.16 79.02 46.23
CA LYS A 555 -11.43 80.28 45.99
C LYS A 555 -9.94 80.03 46.22
N ALA A 556 -9.12 80.48 45.26
CA ALA A 556 -7.67 80.32 45.32
C ALA A 556 -7.11 80.72 46.69
N PRO A 557 -6.31 79.86 47.36
CA PRO A 557 -5.61 80.24 48.59
C PRO A 557 -4.75 81.48 48.35
N SER A 558 -4.66 82.36 49.34
CA SER A 558 -3.71 83.48 49.29
C SER A 558 -2.29 82.95 49.06
N ASP A 559 -1.44 83.68 48.32
CA ASP A 559 -0.11 83.18 47.89
C ASP A 559 0.73 82.61 49.04
N GLY A 560 0.58 83.16 50.25
CA GLY A 560 1.25 82.66 51.46
C GLY A 560 0.85 81.24 51.88
N ASP A 561 -0.39 80.81 51.63
CA ASP A 561 -0.87 79.45 51.90
C ASP A 561 -0.41 78.47 50.82
N ALA A 562 -0.52 78.86 49.54
CA ALA A 562 -0.01 78.04 48.43
C ALA A 562 1.50 77.77 48.55
N VAL A 563 2.29 78.72 49.07
CA VAL A 563 3.71 78.50 49.37
C VAL A 563 3.92 77.57 50.57
N ARG A 564 3.14 77.69 51.65
CA ARG A 564 3.19 76.78 52.80
C ARG A 564 2.89 75.33 52.39
N GLU A 565 1.80 75.12 51.66
CA GLU A 565 1.38 73.81 51.16
C GLU A 565 2.44 73.21 50.23
N LYS A 566 3.00 74.01 49.31
CA LYS A 566 4.07 73.57 48.40
C LYS A 566 5.39 73.20 49.10
N ILE A 567 5.66 73.74 50.29
CA ILE A 567 6.77 73.31 51.15
C ILE A 567 6.43 71.99 51.86
N TRP A 568 5.21 71.89 52.42
CA TRP A 568 4.74 70.68 53.10
C TRP A 568 4.70 69.46 52.16
N LEU A 569 4.12 69.62 50.97
CA LEU A 569 4.07 68.58 49.94
C LEU A 569 5.46 68.10 49.50
N ARG A 570 6.46 68.99 49.44
CA ARG A 570 7.86 68.59 49.16
C ARG A 570 8.44 67.73 50.29
N GLY A 571 8.16 68.08 51.54
CA GLY A 571 8.59 67.28 52.70
C GLY A 571 7.97 65.88 52.70
N GLU A 572 6.67 65.77 52.43
CA GLU A 572 5.98 64.47 52.40
C GLU A 572 6.39 63.63 51.19
N VAL A 573 6.66 64.24 50.02
CA VAL A 573 7.24 63.55 48.85
C VAL A 573 8.62 62.95 49.18
N GLU A 574 9.49 63.66 49.90
CA GLU A 574 10.82 63.12 50.26
C GLU A 574 10.70 61.97 51.27
N LYS A 575 9.78 62.09 52.23
CA LYS A 575 9.43 61.04 53.20
C LYS A 575 8.83 59.79 52.53
N LEU A 576 8.03 59.96 51.48
CA LEU A 576 7.52 58.84 50.65
C LEU A 576 8.64 58.18 49.84
N ARG A 577 9.61 58.93 49.32
CA ARG A 577 10.80 58.37 48.64
C ARG A 577 11.63 57.49 49.57
N GLU A 578 11.90 57.94 50.80
CA GLU A 578 12.57 57.09 51.80
C GLU A 578 11.80 55.80 52.10
N MET A 579 10.47 55.89 52.25
CA MET A 579 9.63 54.72 52.52
C MET A 579 9.69 53.72 51.37
N LEU A 580 9.67 54.20 50.13
CA LEU A 580 9.72 53.37 48.93
C LEU A 580 11.09 52.68 48.80
N LEU A 581 12.20 53.39 49.07
CA LEU A 581 13.55 52.78 49.11
C LEU A 581 13.61 51.62 50.13
N ARG A 582 13.13 51.85 51.37
CA ARG A 582 13.09 50.83 52.42
C ARG A 582 12.27 49.61 51.99
N LYS A 583 11.13 49.82 51.31
CA LYS A 583 10.28 48.74 50.79
C LYS A 583 10.92 47.96 49.63
N ASP A 584 11.69 48.62 48.77
CA ASP A 584 12.48 47.93 47.74
C ASP A 584 13.63 47.10 48.34
N ASP A 585 14.27 47.56 49.42
CA ASP A 585 15.30 46.79 50.13
C ASP A 585 14.72 45.58 50.89
N GLU A 586 13.61 45.75 51.61
CA GLU A 586 12.83 44.63 52.18
C GLU A 586 12.47 43.59 51.11
N ARG A 587 12.04 44.05 49.92
CA ARG A 587 11.67 43.17 48.80
C ARG A 587 12.87 42.39 48.25
N LYS A 588 14.06 42.99 48.18
CA LYS A 588 15.31 42.30 47.79
C LYS A 588 15.67 41.21 48.80
N GLU A 589 15.46 41.45 50.08
CA GLU A 589 15.75 40.49 51.15
C GLU A 589 14.76 39.30 51.13
N ILE A 590 13.46 39.54 50.89
CA ILE A 590 12.47 38.48 50.70
C ILE A 590 12.79 37.62 49.46
N LEU A 591 13.27 38.25 48.38
CA LEU A 591 13.70 37.55 47.16
C LEU A 591 14.97 36.70 47.39
N SER A 592 15.93 37.17 48.19
CA SER A 592 17.13 36.38 48.50
C SER A 592 16.82 35.22 49.45
N GLN A 593 15.94 35.41 50.45
CA GLN A 593 15.49 34.33 51.34
C GLN A 593 14.72 33.23 50.58
N SER A 594 13.80 33.60 49.68
CA SER A 594 13.04 32.62 48.88
C SER A 594 13.93 31.85 47.90
N LEU A 595 14.92 32.49 47.27
CA LEU A 595 15.96 31.79 46.48
C LEU A 595 16.75 30.77 47.32
N CYS A 596 17.12 31.11 48.55
CA CYS A 596 17.79 30.18 49.47
C CYS A 596 16.89 28.99 49.86
N GLN A 597 15.58 29.22 50.09
CA GLN A 597 14.63 28.15 50.39
C GLN A 597 14.47 27.18 49.20
N VAL A 598 14.31 27.68 47.97
CA VAL A 598 14.24 26.85 46.75
C VAL A 598 15.51 26.00 46.59
N ARG A 599 16.69 26.60 46.84
CA ARG A 599 17.98 25.88 46.77
C ARG A 599 18.10 24.78 47.83
N THR A 600 17.51 24.98 49.00
CA THR A 600 17.47 23.98 50.09
C THR A 600 16.52 22.83 49.77
N LEU A 601 15.35 23.12 49.20
CA LEU A 601 14.39 22.09 48.75
C LEU A 601 14.96 21.21 47.62
N LEU A 602 15.73 21.80 46.70
CA LEU A 602 16.44 21.05 45.66
C LEU A 602 17.51 20.10 46.23
N LEU A 603 18.24 20.49 47.29
CA LEU A 603 19.20 19.59 47.94
C LEU A 603 18.51 18.43 48.69
N PHE A 604 17.30 18.65 49.21
CA PHE A 604 16.50 17.62 49.87
C PHE A 604 15.87 16.59 48.91
N SER A 605 15.63 16.94 47.63
CA SER A 605 15.07 15.99 46.67
C SER A 605 16.09 14.97 46.16
N TRP A 606 17.39 15.30 46.16
CA TRP A 606 18.48 14.41 45.74
C TRP A 606 18.96 13.44 46.83
N THR A 607 18.50 13.58 48.07
CA THR A 607 19.00 12.83 49.25
C THR A 607 18.00 11.82 49.79
N ARG A 608 17.17 11.22 48.93
CA ARG A 608 16.14 10.24 49.30
C ARG A 608 16.48 8.82 48.79
N PRO A 609 16.98 7.90 49.64
CA PRO A 609 17.22 6.52 49.24
C PRO A 609 15.93 5.78 48.87
N THR A 610 15.98 4.94 47.85
CA THR A 610 14.87 4.10 47.39
C THR A 610 14.73 2.86 48.28
N SER A 611 14.15 3.04 49.47
CA SER A 611 13.71 1.94 50.33
C SER A 611 12.68 1.08 49.61
N GLY A 612 13.10 -0.09 49.12
CA GLY A 612 12.26 -0.98 48.33
C GLY A 612 11.07 -1.55 49.12
N LYS A 613 9.99 -1.87 48.41
CA LYS A 613 8.87 -2.68 48.92
C LYS A 613 8.82 -4.00 48.17
N GLN A 614 8.97 -5.10 48.91
CA GLN A 614 8.38 -6.39 48.54
C GLN A 614 7.13 -6.58 49.38
N LEU A 615 5.96 -6.54 48.73
CA LEU A 615 4.69 -7.19 49.07
C LEU A 615 3.67 -6.87 47.97
#